data_AF-A0A1H5AZN0-F1
#
_entry.id   AF-A0A1H5AZN0-F1
#
_cell.length_a   1.000
_cell.length_b   1.000
_cell.length_c   1.000
_cell.angle_alpha   90.00
_cell.angle_beta   90.00
_cell.angle_gamma   90.00
#
_symmetry.space_group_name_H-M   'P 1'
#
loop_
_entity.id
_entity.type
_entity.pdbx_description
1 polymer ?
#
loop_
_entity_poly.entity_id
_entity_poly.type
_entity_poly.pdbx_seq_one_letter_code
_entity_poly.pdbx_strand_id
1 'polypeptide(L)'
;MKTLQDAFEHTLQDIYWAENALLKALPKVSKSVNNAELKAAFDDHLTETKGHVATLDKVFKSIGKKASGEKCDAMAGLLKEADGLIEEAEGHALDVALIGAAQAVEHYEIARYGTLREWAKVLGHDEAHTLLGSVLDEEKAANAKLTALAVMAVNEAGNKRN
;
A
#
# COMPACT_ATOMS: atom_id res chain seq x y z
N MET A 1 1.69 21.45 11.80
CA MET A 1 2.80 21.59 10.85
C MET A 1 2.92 23.03 10.40
N LYS A 2 4.12 23.62 10.35
CA LYS A 2 4.40 25.00 9.94
C LYS A 2 5.43 25.10 8.81
N THR A 3 6.27 24.10 8.62
CA THR A 3 7.34 24.07 7.61
C THR A 3 7.23 22.84 6.68
N LEU A 4 7.99 22.82 5.59
CA LEU A 4 8.12 21.64 4.73
C LEU A 4 8.72 20.45 5.48
N GLN A 5 9.68 20.70 6.37
CA GLN A 5 10.25 19.65 7.23
C GLN A 5 9.18 19.05 8.15
N ASP A 6 8.31 19.88 8.76
CA ASP A 6 7.21 19.37 9.58
C ASP A 6 6.23 18.52 8.76
N ALA A 7 5.92 18.96 7.52
CA ALA A 7 5.03 18.23 6.63
C ALA A 7 5.62 16.88 6.19
N PHE A 8 6.92 16.86 5.87
CA PHE A 8 7.66 15.65 5.54
C PHE A 8 7.68 14.67 6.71
N GLU A 9 8.03 15.12 7.91
CA GLU A 9 8.07 14.26 9.10
C GLU A 9 6.69 13.68 9.43
N HIS A 10 5.64 14.51 9.45
CA HIS A 10 4.28 14.03 9.69
C HIS A 10 3.85 13.00 8.64
N THR A 11 4.08 13.28 7.35
CA THR A 11 3.66 12.36 6.28
C THR A 11 4.48 11.06 6.31
N LEU A 12 5.74 11.12 6.74
CA LEU A 12 6.59 9.94 6.94
C LEU A 12 6.10 9.09 8.11
N GLN A 13 5.64 9.72 9.20
CA GLN A 13 5.01 9.02 10.32
C GLN A 13 3.66 8.39 9.92
N ASP A 14 2.87 9.08 9.10
CA ASP A 14 1.60 8.55 8.56
C ASP A 14 1.84 7.28 7.72
N ILE A 15 2.77 7.34 6.75
CA ILE A 15 3.02 6.18 5.87
C ILE A 15 3.67 5.03 6.65
N TYR A 16 4.54 5.32 7.61
CA TYR A 16 5.11 4.28 8.47
C TYR A 16 4.05 3.54 9.30
N TRP A 17 3.03 4.26 9.78
CA TRP A 17 1.90 3.61 10.42
C TRP A 17 1.06 2.80 9.43
N ALA A 18 0.82 3.35 8.23
CA ALA A 18 0.01 2.71 7.19
C ALA A 18 0.59 1.34 6.80
N GLU A 19 1.88 1.28 6.52
CA GLU A 19 2.64 0.07 6.21
C GLU A 19 2.54 -0.98 7.34
N ASN A 20 2.71 -0.54 8.59
CA ASN A 20 2.56 -1.43 9.75
C ASN A 20 1.11 -1.92 9.95
N ALA A 21 0.11 -1.16 9.53
CA ALA A 21 -1.28 -1.59 9.52
C ALA A 21 -1.54 -2.60 8.39
N LEU A 22 -0.98 -2.38 7.20
CA LEU A 22 -1.03 -3.31 6.07
C LEU A 22 -0.42 -4.66 6.40
N LEU A 23 0.72 -4.71 7.09
CA LEU A 23 1.32 -5.96 7.58
C LEU A 23 0.37 -6.84 8.38
N LYS A 24 -0.60 -6.23 9.08
CA LYS A 24 -1.61 -6.95 9.87
C LYS A 24 -2.82 -7.32 9.04
N ALA A 25 -3.18 -6.50 8.06
CA ALA A 25 -4.37 -6.70 7.22
C ALA A 25 -4.13 -7.71 6.09
N LEU A 26 -2.98 -7.67 5.41
CA LEU A 26 -2.69 -8.51 4.24
C LEU A 26 -2.85 -10.02 4.50
N PRO A 27 -2.43 -10.59 5.65
CA PRO A 27 -2.68 -12.00 5.94
C PRO A 27 -4.17 -12.38 6.00
N LYS A 28 -5.05 -11.44 6.39
CA LYS A 28 -6.50 -11.64 6.38
C LYS A 28 -7.01 -11.61 4.95
N VAL A 29 -6.68 -10.56 4.19
CA VAL A 29 -7.09 -10.38 2.79
C VAL A 29 -6.66 -11.56 1.92
N SER A 30 -5.40 -11.99 2.03
CA SER A 30 -4.84 -13.15 1.32
C SER A 30 -5.58 -14.47 1.60
N LYS A 31 -6.14 -14.64 2.81
CA LYS A 31 -6.92 -15.84 3.17
C LYS A 31 -8.39 -15.77 2.74
N SER A 32 -8.90 -14.57 2.48
CA SER A 32 -10.29 -14.35 2.10
C SER A 32 -10.56 -14.59 0.61
N VAL A 33 -9.54 -14.44 -0.24
CA VAL A 33 -9.68 -14.64 -1.69
C VAL A 33 -9.61 -16.10 -2.11
N ASN A 34 -10.31 -16.43 -3.20
CA ASN A 34 -10.43 -17.79 -3.72
C ASN A 34 -9.48 -18.05 -4.90
N ASN A 35 -9.19 -17.00 -5.69
CA ASN A 35 -8.26 -17.08 -6.81
C ASN A 35 -6.80 -17.24 -6.32
N ALA A 36 -6.11 -18.26 -6.81
CA ALA A 36 -4.74 -18.59 -6.40
C ALA A 36 -3.70 -17.52 -6.82
N GLU A 37 -3.87 -16.88 -7.97
CA GLU A 37 -2.98 -15.81 -8.43
C GLU A 37 -3.16 -14.54 -7.60
N LEU A 38 -4.41 -14.21 -7.25
CA LEU A 38 -4.73 -13.09 -6.37
C LEU A 38 -4.21 -13.33 -4.96
N LYS A 39 -4.35 -14.55 -4.44
CA LYS A 39 -3.76 -14.95 -3.18
C LYS A 39 -2.24 -14.76 -3.19
N ALA A 40 -1.56 -15.24 -4.24
CA ALA A 40 -0.12 -15.07 -4.40
C ALA A 40 0.26 -13.59 -4.48
N ALA A 41 -0.53 -12.75 -5.18
CA ALA A 41 -0.29 -11.32 -5.24
C ALA A 41 -0.31 -10.65 -3.85
N PHE A 42 -1.26 -11.00 -2.98
CA PHE A 42 -1.30 -10.48 -1.61
C PHE A 42 -0.18 -11.04 -0.71
N ASP A 43 0.22 -12.29 -0.89
CA ASP A 43 1.34 -12.88 -0.16
C ASP A 43 2.69 -12.26 -0.57
N ASP A 44 2.86 -11.97 -1.86
CA ASP A 44 4.02 -11.25 -2.40
C ASP A 44 4.06 -9.82 -1.85
N HIS A 45 2.93 -9.11 -1.93
CA HIS A 45 2.83 -7.73 -1.43
C HIS A 45 3.10 -7.66 0.08
N LEU A 46 2.62 -8.62 0.88
CA LEU A 46 3.00 -8.74 2.30
C LEU A 46 4.52 -8.86 2.51
N THR A 47 5.24 -9.48 1.58
CA THR A 47 6.71 -9.57 1.64
C THR A 47 7.36 -8.24 1.29
N GLU A 48 6.85 -7.54 0.27
CA GLU A 48 7.26 -6.20 -0.13
C GLU A 48 7.04 -5.19 1.02
N THR A 49 5.84 -5.13 1.59
CA THR A 49 5.48 -4.27 2.75
C THR A 49 6.43 -4.45 3.94
N LYS A 50 6.91 -5.68 4.22
CA LYS A 50 7.92 -5.90 5.27
C LYS A 50 9.26 -5.22 4.91
N GLY A 51 9.63 -5.28 3.63
CA GLY A 51 10.78 -4.57 3.08
C GLY A 51 10.60 -3.05 3.12
N HIS A 52 9.39 -2.56 2.86
CA HIS A 52 9.05 -1.14 2.93
C HIS A 52 9.19 -0.58 4.34
N VAL A 53 8.66 -1.27 5.36
CA VAL A 53 8.87 -0.89 6.78
C VAL A 53 10.36 -0.81 7.13
N ALA A 54 11.14 -1.82 6.73
CA ALA A 54 12.59 -1.81 6.95
C ALA A 54 13.31 -0.70 6.17
N THR A 55 12.76 -0.29 5.03
CA THR A 55 13.27 0.84 4.24
C THR A 55 12.93 2.16 4.90
N LEU A 56 11.72 2.33 5.42
CA LEU A 56 11.32 3.49 6.18
C LEU A 56 12.13 3.67 7.47
N ASP A 57 12.50 2.57 8.14
CA ASP A 57 13.44 2.63 9.28
C ASP A 57 14.79 3.27 8.88
N LYS A 58 15.29 2.96 7.68
CA LYS A 58 16.50 3.58 7.13
C LYS A 58 16.26 5.05 6.79
N VAL A 59 15.09 5.40 6.24
CA VAL A 59 14.70 6.81 5.96
C VAL A 59 14.67 7.63 7.24
N PHE A 60 14.05 7.14 8.32
CA PHE A 60 14.07 7.81 9.62
C PHE A 60 15.50 8.00 10.13
N LYS A 61 16.32 6.95 10.03
CA LYS A 61 17.72 7.00 10.45
C LYS A 61 18.52 8.03 9.63
N SER A 62 18.34 8.10 8.31
CA SER A 62 19.09 9.01 7.43
C SER A 62 18.80 10.48 7.73
N ILE A 63 17.61 10.80 8.24
CA ILE A 63 17.22 12.16 8.64
C ILE A 63 17.47 12.43 10.15
N GLY A 64 18.12 11.51 10.87
CA GLY A 64 18.43 11.67 12.29
C GLY A 64 17.21 11.61 13.22
N LYS A 65 16.14 10.91 12.81
CA LYS A 65 14.91 10.76 13.59
C LYS A 65 14.71 9.30 14.00
N LYS A 66 14.00 9.09 15.11
CA LYS A 66 13.56 7.75 15.51
C LYS A 66 12.30 7.39 14.73
N ALA A 67 12.24 6.18 14.20
CA ALA A 67 11.03 5.68 13.56
C ALA A 67 9.85 5.66 14.54
N SER A 68 8.75 6.25 14.12
CA SER A 68 7.50 6.32 14.88
C SER A 68 6.35 6.49 13.90
N GLY A 69 5.25 5.78 14.12
CA GLY A 69 4.03 5.95 13.32
C GLY A 69 3.02 6.84 14.02
N GLU A 70 2.33 7.67 13.26
CA GLU A 70 1.10 8.35 13.69
C GLU A 70 -0.08 7.74 12.95
N LYS A 71 -1.23 7.59 13.61
CA LYS A 71 -2.37 6.89 13.02
C LYS A 71 -2.80 7.59 11.72
N CYS A 72 -2.69 6.87 10.62
CA CYS A 72 -3.18 7.32 9.33
C CYS A 72 -4.67 7.01 9.17
N ASP A 73 -5.54 8.00 9.35
CA ASP A 73 -6.99 7.80 9.19
C ASP A 73 -7.40 7.43 7.77
N ALA A 74 -6.65 7.87 6.75
CA ALA A 74 -6.91 7.49 5.35
C ALA A 74 -6.69 5.99 5.12
N MET A 75 -5.53 5.47 5.51
CA MET A 75 -5.25 4.03 5.42
C MET A 75 -6.22 3.24 6.30
N ALA A 76 -6.51 3.69 7.52
CA ALA A 76 -7.48 3.03 8.38
C ALA A 76 -8.88 2.93 7.72
N GLY A 77 -9.30 3.95 6.97
CA GLY A 77 -10.54 3.93 6.19
C GLY A 77 -10.52 2.89 5.07
N LEU A 78 -9.44 2.85 4.29
CA LEU A 78 -9.26 1.87 3.20
C LEU A 78 -9.24 0.43 3.71
N LEU A 79 -8.55 0.18 4.82
CA LEU A 79 -8.55 -1.14 5.46
C LEU A 79 -9.94 -1.54 5.98
N LYS A 80 -10.69 -0.58 6.52
CA LYS A 80 -12.06 -0.81 6.97
C LYS A 80 -13.00 -1.15 5.79
N GLU A 81 -12.80 -0.52 4.64
CA GLU A 81 -13.54 -0.85 3.42
C GLU A 81 -13.27 -2.30 2.99
N ALA A 82 -11.99 -2.71 2.93
CA ALA A 82 -11.62 -4.10 2.64
C ALA A 82 -12.20 -5.10 3.65
N ASP A 83 -12.21 -4.74 4.94
CA ASP A 83 -12.83 -5.56 5.98
C ASP A 83 -14.34 -5.74 5.77
N GLY A 84 -15.05 -4.66 5.41
CA GLY A 84 -16.48 -4.72 5.10
C GLY A 84 -16.78 -5.60 3.88
N LEU A 85 -15.96 -5.52 2.83
CA LEU A 85 -16.10 -6.38 1.65
C LEU A 85 -15.96 -7.87 2.02
N ILE A 86 -15.02 -8.22 2.90
CA ILE A 86 -14.84 -9.59 3.40
C ILE A 86 -16.06 -10.09 4.17
N GLU A 87 -16.82 -9.20 4.81
CA GLU A 87 -18.05 -9.54 5.54
C GLU A 87 -19.29 -9.62 4.63
N GLU A 88 -19.34 -8.82 3.57
CA GLU A 88 -20.54 -8.64 2.73
C GLU A 88 -20.54 -9.48 1.44
N ALA A 89 -19.37 -9.89 0.94
CA ALA A 89 -19.23 -10.59 -0.33
C ALA A 89 -18.55 -11.96 -0.19
N GLU A 90 -18.79 -12.84 -1.16
CA GLU A 90 -18.17 -14.17 -1.22
C GLU A 90 -17.80 -14.58 -2.65
N GLY A 91 -16.98 -15.63 -2.75
CA GLY A 91 -16.57 -16.22 -4.02
C GLY A 91 -15.92 -15.23 -4.98
N HIS A 92 -16.31 -15.29 -6.25
CA HIS A 92 -15.72 -14.45 -7.29
C HIS A 92 -16.03 -12.95 -7.12
N ALA A 93 -17.19 -12.60 -6.57
CA ALA A 93 -17.53 -11.19 -6.32
C ALA A 93 -16.60 -10.57 -5.27
N LEU A 94 -16.27 -11.33 -4.22
CA LEU A 94 -15.29 -10.92 -3.22
C LEU A 94 -13.91 -10.71 -3.83
N ASP A 95 -13.44 -11.65 -4.66
CA ASP A 95 -12.13 -11.53 -5.32
C ASP A 95 -12.03 -10.24 -6.16
N VAL A 96 -13.06 -9.93 -6.97
CA VAL A 96 -13.11 -8.71 -7.79
C VAL A 96 -13.15 -7.46 -6.91
N ALA A 97 -13.95 -7.46 -5.84
CA ALA A 97 -14.06 -6.31 -4.94
C ALA A 97 -12.76 -6.04 -4.18
N LEU A 98 -12.07 -7.10 -3.72
CA LEU A 98 -10.79 -6.99 -3.03
C LEU A 98 -9.65 -6.54 -3.95
N ILE A 99 -9.68 -6.86 -5.25
CA ILE A 99 -8.75 -6.24 -6.22
C ILE A 99 -8.95 -4.72 -6.25
N GLY A 100 -10.20 -4.25 -6.34
CA GLY A 100 -10.51 -2.82 -6.35
C GLY A 100 -10.09 -2.11 -5.06
N ALA A 101 -10.38 -2.70 -3.90
CA ALA A 101 -9.96 -2.15 -2.61
C ALA A 101 -8.43 -2.11 -2.47
N ALA A 102 -7.73 -3.15 -2.94
CA ALA A 102 -6.27 -3.18 -2.95
C ALA A 102 -5.69 -2.08 -3.86
N GLN A 103 -6.23 -1.90 -5.08
CA GLN A 103 -5.80 -0.80 -5.95
C GLN A 103 -6.00 0.58 -5.30
N ALA A 104 -7.04 0.77 -4.49
CA ALA A 104 -7.24 2.01 -3.75
C ALA A 104 -6.15 2.24 -2.68
N VAL A 105 -5.71 1.17 -2.00
CA VAL A 105 -4.54 1.18 -1.10
C VAL A 105 -3.28 1.56 -1.87
N GLU A 106 -2.97 0.88 -2.98
CA GLU A 106 -1.79 1.18 -3.80
C GLU A 106 -1.76 2.64 -4.28
N HIS A 107 -2.90 3.15 -4.74
CA HIS A 107 -3.00 4.53 -5.21
C HIS A 107 -2.77 5.56 -4.09
N TYR A 108 -3.19 5.24 -2.86
CA TYR A 108 -2.87 6.05 -1.70
C TYR A 108 -1.35 6.05 -1.45
N GLU A 109 -0.69 4.90 -1.46
CA GLU A 109 0.74 4.77 -1.20
C GLU A 109 1.58 5.42 -2.29
N ILE A 110 1.24 5.21 -3.57
CA ILE A 110 1.86 5.90 -4.72
C ILE A 110 1.80 7.42 -4.55
N ALA A 111 0.66 7.97 -4.11
CA ALA A 111 0.53 9.41 -3.88
C ALA A 111 1.43 9.88 -2.72
N ARG A 112 1.50 9.12 -1.63
CA ARG A 112 2.32 9.45 -0.45
C ARG A 112 3.81 9.35 -0.74
N TYR A 113 4.27 8.25 -1.30
CA TYR A 113 5.66 8.05 -1.66
C TYR A 113 6.12 9.02 -2.75
N GLY A 114 5.29 9.30 -3.75
CA GLY A 114 5.58 10.33 -4.76
C GLY A 114 5.79 11.72 -4.13
N THR A 115 4.96 12.07 -3.15
CA THR A 115 5.07 13.33 -2.41
C THR A 115 6.32 13.37 -1.53
N LEU A 116 6.53 12.34 -0.71
CA LEU A 116 7.66 12.23 0.22
C LEU A 116 9.00 12.26 -0.53
N ARG A 117 9.09 11.55 -1.66
CA ARG A 117 10.30 11.49 -2.49
C ARG A 117 10.75 12.88 -2.94
N GLU A 118 9.83 13.73 -3.40
CA GLU A 118 10.21 15.08 -3.87
C GLU A 118 10.44 16.04 -2.72
N TRP A 119 9.73 15.91 -1.61
CA TRP A 119 10.02 16.71 -0.42
C TRP A 119 11.40 16.37 0.16
N ALA A 120 11.77 15.09 0.21
CA ALA A 120 13.11 14.66 0.62
C ALA A 120 14.19 15.33 -0.23
N LYS A 121 14.00 15.38 -1.56
CA LYS A 121 14.93 16.06 -2.49
C LYS A 121 15.04 17.56 -2.22
N VAL A 122 13.91 18.24 -2.03
CA VAL A 122 13.90 19.69 -1.74
C VAL A 122 14.58 20.01 -0.41
N LEU A 123 14.45 19.13 0.58
CA LEU A 123 15.07 19.27 1.90
C LEU A 123 16.55 18.84 1.94
N GLY A 124 17.10 18.31 0.83
CA GLY A 124 18.49 17.84 0.76
C GLY A 124 18.72 16.45 1.37
N HIS A 125 17.66 15.66 1.58
CA HIS A 125 17.72 14.31 2.12
C HIS A 125 17.91 13.27 0.99
N ASP A 126 19.07 13.28 0.33
CA ASP A 126 19.34 12.48 -0.89
C ASP A 126 19.19 10.97 -0.68
N GLU A 127 19.61 10.45 0.48
CA GLU A 127 19.42 9.04 0.84
C GLU A 127 17.93 8.71 0.96
N ALA A 128 17.16 9.54 1.68
CA ALA A 128 15.72 9.36 1.80
C ALA A 128 15.01 9.45 0.44
N HIS A 129 15.41 10.38 -0.42
CA HIS A 129 14.90 10.50 -1.79
C HIS A 129 15.06 9.18 -2.57
N THR A 130 16.23 8.57 -2.49
CA THR A 130 16.53 7.30 -3.18
C THR A 130 15.71 6.15 -2.60
N LEU A 131 15.66 6.01 -1.28
CA LEU A 131 14.93 4.95 -0.58
C LEU A 131 13.42 5.04 -0.80
N LEU A 132 12.84 6.24 -0.70
CA LEU A 132 11.42 6.46 -0.97
C LEU A 132 11.09 6.24 -2.45
N GLY A 133 12.05 6.51 -3.34
CA GLY A 133 11.94 6.22 -4.76
C GLY A 133 11.83 4.72 -5.06
N SER A 134 12.62 3.88 -4.39
CA SER A 134 12.53 2.43 -4.60
C SER A 134 11.19 1.86 -4.14
N VAL A 135 10.68 2.30 -2.99
CA VAL A 135 9.34 1.87 -2.51
C VAL A 135 8.26 2.31 -3.50
N LEU A 136 8.29 3.57 -3.95
CA LEU A 136 7.34 4.07 -4.96
C LEU A 136 7.30 3.21 -6.24
N ASP A 137 8.44 2.70 -6.69
CA ASP A 137 8.50 1.88 -7.90
C ASP A 137 7.95 0.47 -7.66
N GLU A 138 8.12 -0.08 -6.45
CA GLU A 138 7.49 -1.33 -6.02
C GLU A 138 5.96 -1.19 -5.94
N GLU A 139 5.40 -0.13 -5.33
CA GLU A 139 3.94 0.06 -5.27
C GLU A 139 3.30 0.24 -6.65
N LYS A 140 4.00 0.92 -7.57
CA LYS A 140 3.53 1.00 -8.96
C LYS A 140 3.50 -0.37 -9.63
N ALA A 141 4.47 -1.23 -9.34
CA ALA A 141 4.52 -2.59 -9.88
C ALA A 141 3.41 -3.46 -9.27
N ALA A 142 3.17 -3.36 -7.97
CA ALA A 142 2.06 -4.01 -7.27
C ALA A 142 0.71 -3.60 -7.87
N ASN A 143 0.46 -2.30 -8.05
CA ASN A 143 -0.75 -1.82 -8.70
C ASN A 143 -0.90 -2.30 -10.16
N ALA A 144 0.21 -2.36 -10.91
CA ALA A 144 0.18 -2.87 -12.28
C ALA A 144 -0.20 -4.37 -12.32
N LYS A 145 0.32 -5.16 -11.37
CA LYS A 145 -0.04 -6.58 -11.20
C LYS A 145 -1.51 -6.74 -10.85
N LEU A 146 -2.02 -5.95 -9.89
CA LEU A 146 -3.45 -5.93 -9.54
C LEU A 146 -4.33 -5.52 -10.72
N THR A 147 -3.89 -4.57 -11.54
CA THR A 147 -4.61 -4.15 -12.76
C THR A 147 -4.71 -5.29 -13.77
N ALA A 148 -3.63 -6.05 -13.98
CA ALA A 148 -3.66 -7.21 -14.85
C ALA A 148 -4.65 -8.29 -14.34
N LEU A 149 -4.63 -8.56 -13.04
CA LEU A 149 -5.56 -9.48 -12.38
C LEU A 149 -7.02 -8.98 -12.49
N ALA A 150 -7.26 -7.67 -12.34
CA ALA A 150 -8.58 -7.07 -12.50
C ALA A 150 -9.15 -7.32 -13.91
N VAL A 151 -8.35 -7.10 -14.94
CA VAL A 151 -8.76 -7.34 -16.34
C VAL A 151 -9.11 -8.81 -16.55
N MET A 152 -8.29 -9.74 -16.03
CA MET A 152 -8.57 -11.17 -16.13
C MET A 152 -9.88 -11.55 -15.40
N ALA A 153 -10.04 -11.09 -14.15
CA ALA A 153 -11.21 -11.39 -13.34
C ALA A 153 -12.51 -10.84 -13.96
N VAL A 154 -12.49 -9.60 -14.48
CA VAL A 154 -13.66 -9.00 -15.14
C VAL A 154 -14.00 -9.71 -16.45
N ASN A 155 -13.00 -10.12 -17.24
CA ASN A 155 -13.24 -10.88 -18.47
C ASN A 155 -13.88 -12.25 -18.19
N GLU A 156 -13.45 -12.94 -17.12
CA GLU A 156 -14.11 -14.17 -16.67
C GLU A 156 -15.56 -13.92 -16.23
N ALA A 157 -15.83 -12.81 -15.54
CA ALA A 157 -17.18 -12.43 -15.11
C ALA A 157 -18.11 -12.11 -16.29
N GLY A 158 -17.58 -11.49 -17.35
CA GLY A 158 -18.32 -11.15 -18.57
C GLY A 158 -18.74 -12.39 -19.36
N ASN A 159 -17.87 -13.40 -19.43
CA ASN A 159 -18.17 -14.65 -20.13
C ASN A 159 -19.20 -15.54 -19.42
N LYS A 160 -19.39 -15.40 -18.10
CA LYS A 160 -20.39 -16.15 -17.33
C LYS A 160 -21.81 -15.55 -17.37
N ARG A 161 -21.99 -14.37 -17.98
CA ARG A 161 -23.31 -13.70 -18.12
C ARG A 161 -24.03 -14.01 -19.45
N ASN A 162 -23.45 -14.89 -20.29
CA ASN A 162 -24.02 -15.34 -21.56
C ASN A 162 -24.41 -16.82 -21.50
#